data_AF-F4C0Y1-F1
#
_entry.id   AF-F4C0Y1-F1
#
_cell.length_a   1.000
_cell.length_b   1.000
_cell.length_c   1.000
_cell.angle_alpha   90.00
_cell.angle_beta   90.00
_cell.angle_gamma   90.00
#
_symmetry.space_group_name_H-M   'P 1'
#
loop_
_entity.id
_entity.type
_entity.pdbx_description
1 polymer ?
#
loop_
_entity_poly.entity_id
_entity_poly.type
_entity_poly.pdbx_seq_one_letter_code
_entity_poly.pdbx_strand_id
1 'polypeptide(L)'
;MASGWNEAGNPEMYRGPNLGKFEEWSYVIGNILGFVGIKNFLGNLSAFYQDADPDRYALTEMFILLAEEIGEGKSKTMVAREIYDLLKGARDNTALPINVLKALDSDNANALGKVLQGLAYGEIANGMKLIREKDQSKNAFAYRIVKA
;
A
#
# COMPACT_ATOMS: atom_id res chain seq x y z
N MET A 1 -26.34 11.73 -19.56
CA MET A 1 -25.32 12.15 -18.57
C MET A 1 -24.01 12.47 -19.28
N ALA A 2 -23.36 11.50 -19.92
CA ALA A 2 -22.10 11.73 -20.65
C ALA A 2 -22.20 12.79 -21.76
N SER A 3 -23.24 12.74 -22.61
CA SER A 3 -23.42 13.73 -23.69
C SER A 3 -23.58 15.16 -23.15
N GLY A 4 -24.37 15.34 -22.09
CA GLY A 4 -24.56 16.66 -21.46
C GLY A 4 -23.31 17.19 -20.75
N TRP A 5 -22.51 16.31 -20.15
CA TRP A 5 -21.20 16.69 -19.60
C TRP A 5 -20.23 17.13 -20.71
N ASN A 6 -20.24 16.43 -21.84
CA ASN A 6 -19.42 16.78 -23.01
C ASN A 6 -19.86 18.10 -23.67
N GLU A 7 -21.16 18.31 -23.85
CA GLU A 7 -21.73 19.57 -24.35
C GLU A 7 -21.43 20.75 -23.42
N ALA A 8 -21.32 20.51 -22.11
CA ALA A 8 -20.94 21.51 -21.11
C ALA A 8 -19.43 21.78 -21.05
N GLY A 9 -18.63 21.19 -21.95
CA GLY A 9 -17.18 21.42 -22.01
C GLY A 9 -16.36 20.60 -21.01
N ASN A 10 -16.87 19.44 -20.58
CA ASN A 10 -16.18 18.50 -19.68
C ASN A 10 -15.74 19.12 -18.33
N PRO A 11 -16.65 19.75 -17.56
CA PRO A 11 -16.30 20.36 -16.28
C PRO A 11 -15.73 19.33 -15.30
N GLU A 12 -14.67 19.72 -14.58
CA GLU A 12 -14.03 18.90 -13.56
C GLU A 12 -14.78 19.01 -12.22
N MET A 13 -15.50 17.94 -11.87
CA MET A 13 -16.30 17.85 -10.65
C MET A 13 -15.72 16.84 -9.65
N TYR A 14 -14.87 15.92 -10.12
CA TYR A 14 -14.37 14.81 -9.32
C TYR A 14 -13.09 15.15 -8.56
N ARG A 15 -13.08 14.80 -7.28
CA ARG A 15 -11.94 14.93 -6.36
C ARG A 15 -11.77 13.67 -5.48
N GLY A 16 -12.44 12.58 -5.87
CA GLY A 16 -12.45 11.33 -5.10
C GLY A 16 -11.27 10.41 -5.44
N PRO A 17 -11.23 9.22 -4.82
CA PRO A 17 -10.13 8.26 -5.00
C PRO A 17 -10.11 7.61 -6.38
N ASN A 18 -8.95 7.12 -6.82
CA ASN A 18 -8.80 6.37 -8.06
C ASN A 18 -8.91 4.87 -7.83
N LEU A 19 -9.53 4.15 -8.76
CA LEU A 19 -9.60 2.69 -8.74
C LEU A 19 -8.35 2.06 -9.37
N GLY A 20 -7.25 1.98 -8.61
CA GLY A 20 -6.02 1.31 -9.06
C GLY A 20 -5.57 1.77 -10.45
N LYS A 21 -5.33 0.82 -11.38
CA LYS A 21 -4.91 1.13 -12.76
C LYS A 21 -5.98 1.79 -13.64
N PHE A 22 -7.19 2.01 -13.14
CA PHE A 22 -8.29 2.66 -13.86
C PHE A 22 -8.42 4.14 -13.48
N GLU A 23 -7.30 4.83 -13.24
CA GLU A 23 -7.29 6.25 -12.83
C GLU A 23 -8.05 7.14 -13.83
N GLU A 24 -7.72 7.03 -15.11
CA GLU A 24 -8.36 7.82 -16.18
C GLU A 24 -9.87 7.52 -16.28
N TRP A 25 -10.25 6.24 -16.20
CA TRP A 25 -11.67 5.86 -16.21
C TRP A 25 -12.40 6.38 -14.97
N SER A 26 -11.80 6.22 -13.78
CA SER A 26 -12.37 6.69 -12.50
C SER A 26 -12.56 8.20 -12.53
N TYR A 27 -11.59 8.91 -13.13
CA TYR A 27 -11.64 10.34 -13.33
C TYR A 27 -12.78 10.75 -14.27
N VAL A 28 -12.86 10.16 -15.46
CA VAL A 28 -13.92 10.48 -16.44
C VAL A 28 -15.31 10.18 -15.89
N ILE A 29 -15.51 8.98 -15.34
CA ILE A 29 -16.80 8.59 -14.75
C ILE A 29 -17.14 9.45 -13.54
N GLY A 30 -16.18 9.69 -12.65
CA GLY A 30 -16.38 10.56 -11.50
C GLY A 30 -16.80 11.98 -11.89
N ASN A 31 -16.24 12.53 -12.98
CA ASN A 31 -16.61 13.86 -13.47
C ASN A 31 -18.02 13.89 -14.06
N ILE A 32 -18.39 12.88 -14.85
CA ILE A 32 -19.75 12.74 -15.39
C ILE A 32 -20.77 12.61 -14.26
N LEU A 33 -20.47 11.78 -13.24
CA LEU A 33 -21.35 11.56 -12.09
C LEU A 33 -21.46 12.83 -11.23
N GLY A 34 -20.33 13.51 -10.97
CA GLY A 34 -20.31 14.78 -10.25
C GLY A 34 -21.11 15.88 -10.96
N PHE A 35 -21.03 15.94 -12.29
CA PHE A 35 -21.81 16.88 -13.11
C PHE A 35 -23.33 16.71 -12.95
N VAL A 36 -23.80 15.46 -12.82
CA VAL A 36 -25.22 15.18 -12.57
C VAL A 36 -25.60 15.19 -11.08
N GLY A 37 -24.70 15.63 -10.21
CA GLY A 37 -24.94 15.80 -8.78
C GLY A 37 -24.67 14.57 -7.90
N ILE A 38 -24.17 13.47 -8.48
CA ILE A 38 -23.75 12.29 -7.72
C ILE A 38 -22.38 12.57 -7.10
N LYS A 39 -22.35 12.74 -5.79
CA LYS A 39 -21.13 12.98 -5.01
C LYS A 39 -20.60 11.68 -4.44
N ASN A 40 -19.33 11.67 -4.04
CA ASN A 40 -18.66 10.54 -3.37
C ASN A 40 -18.65 9.23 -4.17
N PHE A 41 -18.60 9.30 -5.51
CA PHE A 41 -18.23 8.14 -6.31
C PHE A 41 -16.90 7.55 -5.80
N LEU A 42 -16.85 6.23 -5.62
CA LEU A 42 -15.73 5.50 -4.98
C LEU A 42 -15.38 5.93 -3.54
N GLY A 43 -16.24 6.68 -2.86
CA GLY A 43 -15.98 7.11 -1.48
C GLY A 43 -15.86 5.97 -0.47
N ASN A 44 -16.43 4.80 -0.78
CA ASN A 44 -16.33 3.58 0.03
C ASN A 44 -15.17 2.65 -0.38
N LEU A 45 -14.30 3.06 -1.31
CA LEU A 45 -13.33 2.17 -1.93
C LEU A 45 -12.37 1.53 -0.93
N SER A 46 -11.91 2.29 0.07
CA SER A 46 -11.06 1.76 1.16
C SER A 46 -11.78 0.68 1.96
N ALA A 47 -13.00 0.95 2.43
CA ALA A 47 -13.81 -0.03 3.18
C ALA A 47 -14.13 -1.27 2.33
N PHE A 48 -14.42 -1.09 1.04
CA PHE A 48 -14.64 -2.20 0.12
C PHE A 48 -13.42 -3.12 0.01
N TYR A 49 -12.21 -2.56 -0.09
CA TYR A 49 -10.99 -3.38 -0.11
C TYR A 49 -10.70 -4.06 1.22
N GLN A 50 -10.96 -3.38 2.35
CA GLN A 50 -10.87 -3.97 3.69
C GLN A 50 -11.79 -5.19 3.83
N ASP A 51 -13.02 -5.11 3.33
CA ASP A 51 -14.01 -6.20 3.45
C ASP A 51 -13.76 -7.34 2.46
N ALA A 52 -13.36 -7.01 1.22
CA ALA A 52 -13.19 -8.00 0.16
C ALA A 52 -11.92 -8.85 0.32
N ASP A 53 -10.82 -8.23 0.77
CA ASP A 53 -9.54 -8.91 1.01
C ASP A 53 -8.74 -8.21 2.13
N PRO A 54 -9.07 -8.52 3.41
CA PRO A 54 -8.46 -7.87 4.57
C PRO A 54 -6.94 -8.05 4.62
N ASP A 55 -6.43 -9.22 4.21
CA ASP A 55 -4.99 -9.52 4.22
C ASP A 55 -4.26 -8.72 3.14
N ARG A 56 -4.84 -8.56 1.95
CA ARG A 56 -4.28 -7.73 0.88
C ARG A 56 -4.30 -6.25 1.22
N TYR A 57 -5.36 -5.79 1.87
CA TYR A 57 -5.45 -4.43 2.40
C TYR A 57 -4.34 -4.19 3.43
N ALA A 58 -4.21 -5.06 4.43
CA ALA A 58 -3.19 -4.95 5.46
C ALA A 58 -1.76 -5.01 4.88
N LEU A 59 -1.53 -5.84 3.85
CA LEU A 59 -0.25 -5.89 3.16
C LEU A 59 0.06 -4.56 2.46
N THR A 60 -0.95 -3.94 1.86
CA THR A 60 -0.84 -2.64 1.21
C THR A 60 -0.48 -1.54 2.20
N GLU A 61 -1.20 -1.44 3.31
CA GLU A 61 -0.93 -0.45 4.37
C GLU A 61 0.47 -0.62 4.95
N MET A 62 0.88 -1.87 5.23
CA MET A 62 2.24 -2.16 5.67
C MET A 62 3.28 -1.72 4.64
N PHE A 63 3.07 -1.97 3.34
CA PHE A 63 4.01 -1.58 2.29
C PHE A 63 4.11 -0.06 2.15
N ILE A 64 3.00 0.67 2.32
CA ILE A 64 3.00 2.14 2.35
C ILE A 64 3.83 2.65 3.52
N LEU A 65 3.59 2.15 4.74
CA LEU A 65 4.40 2.51 5.92
C LEU A 65 5.89 2.24 5.69
N LEU A 66 6.22 1.06 5.15
CA LEU A 66 7.60 0.73 4.82
C LEU A 66 8.16 1.63 3.72
N ALA A 67 7.37 2.06 2.75
CA ALA A 67 7.82 2.98 1.70
C ALA A 67 8.04 4.40 2.23
N GLU A 68 7.23 4.87 3.18
CA GLU A 68 7.41 6.16 3.85
C GLU A 68 8.70 6.18 4.69
N GLU A 69 8.97 5.08 5.41
CA GLU A 69 10.13 4.98 6.30
C GLU A 69 11.43 4.59 5.60
N ILE A 70 11.33 3.81 4.51
CA ILE A 70 12.48 3.29 3.76
C ILE A 70 12.76 4.14 2.51
N GLY A 71 11.76 4.86 1.99
CA GLY A 71 11.88 5.95 1.01
C GLY A 71 12.29 5.53 -0.40
N GLU A 72 11.54 6.00 -1.40
CA GLU A 72 11.97 5.96 -2.80
C GLU A 72 13.13 6.93 -3.03
N GLY A 73 14.33 6.40 -3.27
CA GLY A 73 15.35 7.15 -4.01
C GLY A 73 16.79 6.94 -3.61
N LYS A 74 17.15 6.50 -2.39
CA LYS A 74 18.58 6.33 -2.02
C LYS A 74 18.81 5.30 -0.91
N SER A 75 19.22 4.08 -1.29
CA SER A 75 20.03 3.12 -0.50
C SER A 75 19.67 2.80 0.96
N LYS A 76 18.55 3.30 1.52
CA LYS A 76 18.18 2.99 2.90
C LYS A 76 17.65 1.57 2.92
N THR A 77 18.36 0.73 3.64
CA THR A 77 18.04 -0.67 3.87
C THR A 77 17.75 -0.83 5.35
N MET A 78 16.75 -1.65 5.69
CA MET A 78 16.44 -2.00 7.07
C MET A 78 16.63 -3.50 7.28
N VAL A 79 17.37 -3.90 8.31
CA VAL A 79 17.44 -5.30 8.74
C VAL A 79 16.11 -5.69 9.38
N ALA A 80 15.84 -7.00 9.47
CA ALA A 80 14.60 -7.52 10.03
C ALA A 80 14.29 -6.98 11.44
N ARG A 81 15.32 -6.67 12.24
CA ARG A 81 15.14 -6.07 13.58
C ARG A 81 14.62 -4.63 13.53
N GLU A 82 15.16 -3.80 12.64
CA GLU A 82 14.70 -2.42 12.48
C GLU A 82 13.25 -2.39 11.98
N ILE A 83 12.90 -3.30 11.05
CA ILE A 83 11.52 -3.46 10.58
C ILE A 83 10.61 -3.98 11.70
N TYR A 84 11.09 -4.90 12.53
CA TYR A 84 10.35 -5.39 13.70
C TYR A 84 9.99 -4.24 14.65
N ASP A 85 10.97 -3.42 15.01
CA ASP A 85 10.76 -2.31 15.95
C ASP A 85 9.80 -1.26 15.35
N LEU A 86 9.93 -0.97 14.05
CA LEU A 86 9.00 -0.09 13.33
C LEU A 86 7.56 -0.62 13.34
N LEU A 87 7.35 -1.86 12.90
CA LEU A 87 6.00 -2.45 12.81
C LEU A 87 5.38 -2.66 14.19
N LYS A 88 6.19 -2.95 15.22
CA LYS A 88 5.72 -3.04 16.60
C LYS A 88 5.21 -1.69 17.11
N GLY A 89 5.91 -0.59 16.78
CA GLY A 89 5.47 0.77 17.15
C GLY A 89 4.24 1.26 16.38
N ALA A 90 4.05 0.79 15.14
CA ALA A 90 2.92 1.17 14.29
C ALA A 90 1.68 0.26 14.46
N ARG A 91 1.78 -0.83 15.23
CA ARG A 91 0.77 -1.91 15.33
C ARG A 91 -0.65 -1.41 15.59
N ASP A 92 -0.81 -0.39 16.43
CA ASP A 92 -2.14 0.12 16.82
C ASP A 92 -2.74 1.09 15.79
N ASN A 93 -1.93 1.60 14.87
CA ASN A 93 -2.31 2.63 13.89
C ASN A 93 -2.22 2.16 12.44
N THR A 94 -1.77 0.93 12.20
CA THR A 94 -1.57 0.39 10.84
C THR A 94 -2.08 -1.03 10.78
N ALA A 95 -2.88 -1.34 9.76
CA ALA A 95 -3.31 -2.70 9.49
C ALA A 95 -2.08 -3.54 9.07
N LEU A 96 -1.86 -4.67 9.76
CA LEU A 96 -0.74 -5.57 9.48
C LEU A 96 -1.26 -6.97 9.11
N PRO A 97 -0.66 -7.63 8.11
CA PRO A 97 -1.04 -9.00 7.73
C PRO A 97 -0.96 -9.98 8.90
N ILE A 98 -1.83 -11.00 8.91
CA ILE A 98 -1.93 -11.92 10.05
C ILE A 98 -0.61 -12.67 10.34
N ASN A 99 0.17 -13.00 9.30
CA ASN A 99 1.48 -13.63 9.45
C ASN A 99 2.52 -12.69 10.08
N VAL A 100 2.44 -11.38 9.81
CA VAL A 100 3.26 -10.34 10.43
C VAL A 100 2.86 -10.17 11.90
N LEU A 101 1.57 -10.08 12.21
CA LEU A 101 1.08 -10.00 13.59
C LEU A 101 1.55 -11.18 14.43
N LYS A 102 1.41 -12.41 13.92
CA LYS A 102 1.92 -13.62 14.57
C LYS A 102 3.44 -13.59 14.80
N ALA A 103 4.19 -13.00 13.87
CA ALA A 103 5.62 -12.83 14.02
C ALA A 103 5.98 -11.78 15.08
N LEU A 104 5.22 -10.68 15.16
CA LEU A 104 5.40 -9.64 16.19
C LEU A 104 5.13 -10.18 17.60
N ASP A 105 4.07 -10.98 17.75
CA ASP A 105 3.67 -11.61 19.03
C ASP A 105 4.68 -12.64 19.55
N SER A 106 5.54 -13.18 18.68
CA SER A 106 6.59 -14.13 19.08
C SER A 106 7.77 -13.48 19.83
N ASP A 107 7.81 -12.15 19.90
CA ASP A 107 8.92 -11.32 20.44
C ASP A 107 10.31 -11.67 19.86
N ASN A 108 10.32 -12.30 18.68
CA ASN A 108 11.53 -12.77 18.02
C ASN A 108 11.62 -12.19 16.60
N ALA A 109 12.56 -11.28 16.39
CA ALA A 109 12.80 -10.65 15.08
C ALA A 109 13.13 -11.66 13.96
N ASN A 110 13.62 -12.86 14.30
CA ASN A 110 13.85 -13.92 13.31
C ASN A 110 12.56 -14.49 12.74
N ALA A 111 11.46 -14.52 13.51
CA ALA A 111 10.15 -14.92 13.00
C ALA A 111 9.69 -13.94 11.92
N LEU A 112 9.85 -12.64 12.16
CA LEU A 112 9.55 -11.61 11.18
C LEU A 112 10.48 -11.71 9.96
N GLY A 113 11.77 -11.99 10.17
CA GLY A 113 12.72 -12.20 9.07
C GLY A 113 12.30 -13.29 8.08
N LYS A 114 11.70 -14.39 8.56
CA LYS A 114 11.15 -15.46 7.70
C LYS A 114 9.95 -14.98 6.90
N VAL A 115 9.05 -14.20 7.51
CA VAL A 115 7.90 -13.61 6.83
C VAL A 115 8.37 -12.65 5.74
N LEU A 116 9.26 -11.71 6.07
CA LEU A 116 9.83 -10.74 5.13
C LEU A 116 10.57 -11.44 3.97
N GLN A 117 11.27 -12.55 4.23
CA GLN A 117 11.90 -13.34 3.18
C GLN A 117 10.87 -13.91 2.19
N GLY A 118 9.74 -14.42 2.69
CA GLY A 118 8.65 -14.91 1.85
C GLY A 118 8.05 -13.80 0.99
N LEU A 119 7.75 -12.65 1.61
CA LEU A 119 7.21 -11.48 0.91
C LEU A 119 8.18 -10.98 -0.19
N ALA A 120 9.47 -10.94 0.10
CA ALA A 120 10.49 -10.50 -0.86
C ALA A 120 10.66 -11.43 -2.08
N TYR A 121 10.09 -12.64 -2.07
CA TYR A 121 10.22 -13.61 -3.16
C TYR A 121 9.18 -13.44 -4.28
N GLY A 122 8.13 -12.64 -4.07
CA GLY A 122 7.12 -12.47 -5.12
C GLY A 122 5.92 -11.60 -4.78
N GLU A 123 5.81 -11.08 -3.55
CA GLU A 123 4.67 -10.24 -3.18
C GLU A 123 4.84 -8.82 -3.69
N ILE A 124 3.82 -8.35 -4.41
CA ILE A 124 3.70 -6.97 -4.86
C ILE A 124 2.44 -6.41 -4.24
N ALA A 125 2.49 -5.29 -3.53
CA ALA A 125 1.32 -4.59 -2.99
C ALA A 125 1.40 -3.10 -3.35
N ASN A 126 0.29 -2.52 -3.82
CA ASN A 126 0.22 -1.13 -4.29
C ASN A 126 1.34 -0.74 -5.27
N GLY A 127 1.65 -1.62 -6.23
CA GLY A 127 2.72 -1.40 -7.20
C GLY A 127 4.14 -1.37 -6.60
N MET A 128 4.30 -1.81 -5.36
CA MET A 128 5.58 -1.87 -4.65
C MET A 128 5.95 -3.33 -4.34
N LYS A 129 7.24 -3.61 -4.31
CA LYS A 129 7.80 -4.91 -3.89
C LYS A 129 8.88 -4.72 -2.83
N LEU A 130 8.95 -5.69 -1.93
CA LEU A 130 10.03 -5.79 -0.96
C LEU A 130 11.21 -6.51 -1.63
N ILE A 131 12.40 -5.91 -1.58
CA ILE A 131 13.64 -6.54 -2.03
C ILE A 131 14.46 -6.90 -0.81
N ARG A 132 14.99 -8.12 -0.81
CA ARG A 132 15.99 -8.59 0.16
C ARG A 132 17.36 -8.56 -0.50
N GLU A 133 18.33 -7.91 0.14
CA GLU A 133 19.70 -7.83 -0.34
C GLU A 133 20.71 -7.98 0.81
N LYS A 134 21.95 -8.34 0.49
CA LYS A 134 23.02 -8.46 1.48
C LYS A 134 23.62 -7.07 1.70
N ASP A 135 23.50 -6.56 2.93
CA ASP A 135 24.09 -5.30 3.33
C ASP A 135 25.48 -5.56 3.93
N GLN A 136 26.53 -5.14 3.22
CA GLN A 136 27.92 -5.33 3.64
C GLN A 136 28.26 -4.50 4.89
N SER A 137 27.64 -3.33 5.06
CA SER A 137 27.89 -2.46 6.20
C SER A 137 27.30 -3.03 7.49
N LYS A 138 26.14 -3.68 7.38
CA LYS A 138 25.42 -4.28 8.53
C LYS A 138 25.77 -5.76 8.76
N ASN A 139 26.57 -6.36 7.88
CA ASN A 139 26.89 -7.80 7.85
C ASN A 139 25.64 -8.70 7.99
N ALA A 140 24.54 -8.29 7.35
CA ALA A 140 23.23 -8.93 7.49
C ALA A 140 22.42 -8.82 6.20
N PHE A 141 21.32 -9.59 6.11
CA PHE A 141 20.31 -9.32 5.09
C PHE A 141 19.47 -8.13 5.52
N ALA A 142 19.29 -7.20 4.58
CA ALA A 142 18.46 -6.03 4.76
C ALA A 142 17.42 -5.95 3.64
N TYR A 143 16.41 -5.13 3.87
CA TYR A 143 15.25 -5.02 3.00
C TYR A 143 15.03 -3.58 2.61
N ARG A 144 14.50 -3.38 1.40
CA ARG A 144 14.03 -2.09 0.91
C ARG A 144 12.78 -2.23 0.06
N ILE A 145 11.98 -1.17 0.01
CA ILE A 145 10.82 -1.08 -0.87
C ILE A 145 11.23 -0.45 -2.20
N VAL A 146 10.71 -0.99 -3.31
CA VAL A 146 10.81 -0.36 -4.64
C VAL A 146 9.49 -0.44 -5.38
N LYS A 147 9.26 0.48 -6.32
CA LYS A 147 8.25 0.30 -7.37
C LYS A 147 8.54 -0.98 -8.18
N ALA A 148 7.49 -1.77 -8.39
CA ALA A 148 7.55 -3.09 -9.00
C ALA A 148 7.85 -3.02 -10.49
#